data_AF-A0A0A6V7P1-F1
#
_entry.id   AF-A0A0A6V7P1-F1
#
_cell.length_a   1.000
_cell.length_b   1.000
_cell.length_c   1.000
_cell.angle_alpha   90.00
_cell.angle_beta   90.00
_cell.angle_gamma   90.00
#
_symmetry.space_group_name_H-M   'P 1'
#
loop_
_entity.id
_entity.type
_entity.pdbx_description
1 polymer ?
#
loop_
_entity_poly.entity_id
_entity_poly.type
_entity_poly.pdbx_seq_one_letter_code
_entity_poly.pdbx_strand_id
1 'polypeptide(L)'
;MRVHLTPEQETFKKIIEENLAIAKDWQRQNSDTIDKAFSLMKQAAHKLHMQLEPKPKHHSYMVKNRGMEPEDPEFYDHIHPVEDLLAYLEDTSANDDPEDITIGCKFDFNIYSSKWGHKDCYELTRTENGWYIDVLSYHGEDRIDEEMKVLYSAMTHDSISFPRNVSSFLSSIWIQAKENGLTKEEVQEMLNRVADWISETEINAPRDILI
;
A
#
# COMPACT_ATOMS: atom_id res chain seq x y z
N MET A 1 19.62 -13.01 -3.48
CA MET A 1 20.65 -14.08 -3.35
C MET A 1 20.14 -15.13 -2.38
N ARG A 2 20.41 -16.43 -2.58
CA ARG A 2 19.97 -17.46 -1.63
C ARG A 2 20.87 -17.52 -0.40
N VAL A 3 20.31 -17.66 0.79
CA VAL A 3 21.06 -17.85 2.04
C VAL A 3 21.51 -19.30 2.15
N HIS A 4 22.80 -19.52 2.43
CA HIS A 4 23.35 -20.84 2.69
C HIS A 4 23.30 -21.16 4.18
N LEU A 5 22.51 -22.16 4.56
CA LEU A 5 22.31 -22.55 5.95
C LEU A 5 23.30 -23.64 6.41
N THR A 6 23.65 -23.61 7.70
CA THR A 6 24.33 -24.71 8.37
C THR A 6 23.36 -25.87 8.64
N PRO A 7 23.84 -27.09 8.93
CA PRO A 7 22.97 -28.22 9.28
C PRO A 7 22.03 -27.96 10.47
N GLU A 8 22.50 -27.16 11.44
CA GLU A 8 21.67 -26.74 12.58
C GLU A 8 20.56 -25.77 12.14
N GLN A 9 20.90 -24.79 11.31
CA GLN A 9 19.95 -23.82 10.78
C GLN A 9 18.89 -24.46 9.87
N GLU A 10 19.28 -25.46 9.06
CA GLU A 10 18.35 -26.27 8.26
C GLU A 10 17.34 -27.03 9.15
N THR A 11 17.76 -27.44 10.35
CA THR A 11 16.86 -28.07 11.32
C THR A 11 15.80 -27.08 11.79
N PHE A 12 16.18 -25.83 12.07
CA PHE A 12 15.21 -24.79 12.41
C PHE A 12 14.29 -24.45 11.25
N LYS A 13 14.82 -24.29 10.03
CA LYS A 13 14.01 -24.06 8.82
C LYS A 13 12.94 -25.13 8.65
N LYS A 14 13.31 -26.40 8.79
CA LYS A 14 12.37 -27.52 8.69
C LYS A 14 11.28 -27.45 9.78
N ILE A 15 11.64 -27.16 11.02
CA ILE A 15 10.65 -26.98 12.11
C ILE A 15 9.68 -25.85 11.78
N ILE A 16 10.19 -24.74 11.23
CA ILE A 16 9.38 -23.59 10.82
C ILE A 16 8.38 -24.00 9.74
N GLU A 17 8.84 -24.62 8.65
CA GLU A 17 7.99 -25.02 7.52
C GLU A 17 6.89 -26.00 7.93
N GLU A 18 7.24 -27.02 8.74
CA GLU A 18 6.28 -28.02 9.23
C GLU A 18 5.19 -27.39 10.11
N ASN A 19 5.56 -26.52 11.04
CA ASN A 19 4.61 -25.90 11.96
C ASN A 19 3.80 -24.77 11.30
N LEU A 20 4.38 -24.05 10.33
CA LEU A 20 3.66 -23.09 9.51
C LEU A 20 2.56 -23.77 8.69
N ALA A 21 2.84 -24.94 8.11
CA ALA A 21 1.83 -25.70 7.37
C ALA A 21 0.64 -26.11 8.27
N ILE A 22 0.91 -26.52 9.51
CA ILE A 22 -0.12 -26.83 10.51
C ILE A 22 -0.92 -25.58 10.87
N ALA A 23 -0.25 -24.46 11.14
CA ALA A 23 -0.88 -23.19 11.49
C ALA A 23 -1.77 -22.65 10.36
N LYS A 24 -1.39 -22.85 9.09
CA LYS A 24 -2.20 -22.47 7.92
C LYS A 24 -3.45 -23.35 7.73
N ASP A 25 -3.37 -24.63 8.09
CA ASP A 25 -4.50 -25.57 8.01
C ASP A 25 -5.39 -25.55 9.28
N TRP A 26 -5.41 -24.42 10.01
CA TRP A 26 -6.08 -24.28 11.31
C TRP A 26 -7.54 -24.74 11.33
N GLN A 27 -8.26 -24.63 10.21
CA GLN A 27 -9.67 -25.08 10.11
C GLN A 27 -9.84 -26.59 10.31
N ARG A 28 -8.79 -27.38 10.07
CA ARG A 28 -8.79 -28.84 10.19
C ARG A 28 -8.09 -29.35 11.44
N GLN A 29 -7.51 -28.45 12.23
CA GLN A 29 -6.74 -28.77 13.42
C GLN A 29 -7.54 -28.40 14.67
N ASN A 30 -7.22 -29.05 15.79
CA ASN A 30 -7.73 -28.63 17.09
C ASN A 30 -6.87 -27.50 17.67
N SER A 31 -7.40 -26.77 18.66
CA SER A 31 -6.71 -25.62 19.28
C SER A 31 -5.34 -25.99 19.83
N ASP A 32 -5.21 -27.09 20.58
CA ASP A 32 -3.94 -27.49 21.20
C ASP A 32 -2.84 -27.75 20.15
N THR A 33 -3.20 -28.36 19.02
CA THR A 33 -2.29 -28.58 17.89
C THR A 33 -1.82 -27.26 17.30
N ILE A 34 -2.74 -26.30 17.12
CA ILE A 34 -2.44 -24.97 16.58
C ILE A 34 -1.53 -24.20 17.53
N ASP A 35 -1.88 -24.15 18.82
CA ASP A 35 -1.11 -23.44 19.85
C ASP A 35 0.31 -23.99 19.96
N LYS A 36 0.45 -25.32 19.91
CA LYS A 36 1.76 -25.97 19.90
C LYS A 36 2.54 -25.64 18.63
N ALA A 37 1.89 -25.63 17.47
CA ALA A 37 2.52 -25.29 16.21
C ALA A 37 3.02 -23.83 16.21
N PHE A 38 2.21 -22.88 16.66
CA PHE A 38 2.62 -21.48 16.81
C PHE A 38 3.81 -21.34 17.75
N SER A 39 3.79 -22.01 18.91
CA SER A 39 4.90 -21.93 19.87
C SER A 39 6.21 -22.47 19.29
N LEU A 40 6.17 -23.61 18.59
CA LEU A 40 7.36 -24.21 17.97
C LEU A 40 7.88 -23.37 16.81
N MET A 41 6.97 -22.88 15.96
CA MET A 41 7.28 -22.00 14.83
C MET A 41 7.96 -20.71 15.31
N LYS A 42 7.36 -20.01 16.28
CA LYS A 42 7.89 -18.78 16.90
C LYS A 42 9.31 -18.99 17.44
N GLN A 43 9.51 -20.02 18.26
CA GLN A 43 10.81 -20.29 18.87
C GLN A 43 11.88 -20.65 17.84
N ALA A 44 11.53 -21.44 16.82
CA ALA A 44 12.46 -21.83 15.78
C ALA A 44 12.82 -20.64 14.86
N ALA A 45 11.84 -19.82 14.49
CA ALA A 45 12.03 -18.64 13.67
C ALA A 45 12.93 -17.61 14.36
N HIS A 46 12.68 -17.31 15.63
CA HIS A 46 13.53 -16.42 16.42
C HIS A 46 14.97 -16.94 16.54
N LYS A 47 15.13 -18.23 16.89
CA LYS A 47 16.48 -18.83 16.97
C LYS A 47 17.23 -18.77 15.64
N LEU A 48 16.55 -19.09 14.54
CA LEU A 48 17.15 -19.03 13.22
C LEU A 48 17.55 -17.58 12.88
N HIS A 49 16.67 -16.61 13.11
CA HIS A 49 16.98 -15.19 12.92
C HIS A 49 18.25 -14.78 13.68
N MET A 50 18.34 -15.13 14.97
CA MET A 50 19.49 -14.76 15.80
C MET A 50 20.81 -15.39 15.33
N GLN A 51 20.76 -16.56 14.68
CA GLN A 51 21.94 -17.27 14.16
C GLN A 51 22.41 -16.78 12.77
N LEU A 52 21.60 -16.00 12.05
CA LEU A 52 21.92 -15.54 10.70
C LEU A 52 22.74 -14.25 10.72
N GLU A 53 23.71 -14.17 9.81
CA GLU A 53 24.48 -12.97 9.50
C GLU A 53 24.65 -12.84 7.97
N PRO A 54 24.26 -11.70 7.36
CA PRO A 54 23.62 -10.55 7.99
C PRO A 54 22.21 -10.88 8.53
N LYS A 55 21.73 -10.06 9.48
CA LYS A 55 20.39 -10.23 10.06
C LYS A 55 19.31 -10.20 8.97
N PRO A 56 18.33 -11.13 8.99
CA PRO A 56 17.26 -11.17 8.00
C PRO A 56 16.47 -9.86 7.95
N LYS A 57 16.28 -9.35 6.74
CA LYS A 57 15.42 -8.20 6.49
C LYS A 57 13.96 -8.65 6.48
N HIS A 58 13.09 -7.84 7.08
CA HIS A 58 11.63 -7.97 7.03
C HIS A 58 11.05 -6.70 6.42
N HIS A 59 9.81 -6.76 5.93
CA HIS A 59 9.14 -5.56 5.45
C HIS A 59 9.03 -4.49 6.55
N SER A 60 9.26 -3.22 6.22
CA SER A 60 9.21 -2.11 7.18
C SER A 60 7.84 -1.98 7.86
N TYR A 61 6.76 -2.21 7.12
CA TYR A 61 5.41 -2.18 7.68
C TYR A 61 5.18 -3.29 8.71
N MET A 62 5.85 -4.44 8.58
CA MET A 62 5.75 -5.54 9.54
C MET A 62 6.33 -5.12 10.90
N VAL A 63 7.51 -4.52 10.90
CA VAL A 63 8.14 -3.98 12.13
C VAL A 63 7.27 -2.90 12.76
N LYS A 64 6.75 -1.96 11.94
CA LYS A 64 5.86 -0.89 12.41
C LYS A 64 4.56 -1.42 13.02
N ASN A 65 3.91 -2.40 12.39
CA ASN A 65 2.64 -2.94 12.85
C ASN A 65 2.79 -3.81 14.11
N ARG A 66 3.92 -4.53 14.24
CA ARG A 66 4.22 -5.31 15.45
C ARG A 66 4.69 -4.41 16.60
N GLY A 67 5.29 -3.27 16.31
CA GLY A 67 5.79 -2.32 17.31
C GLY A 67 6.99 -2.86 18.11
N MET A 68 7.70 -3.83 17.54
CA MET A 68 8.86 -4.49 18.14
C MET A 68 9.83 -4.94 17.04
N GLU A 69 11.10 -5.06 17.40
CA GLU A 69 12.16 -5.47 16.49
C GLU A 69 12.19 -6.99 16.27
N PRO A 70 12.69 -7.48 15.12
CA PRO A 70 12.81 -8.92 14.83
C PRO A 70 13.62 -9.75 15.84
N GLU A 71 14.49 -9.13 16.61
CA GLU A 71 15.25 -9.76 17.69
C GLU A 71 14.39 -10.05 18.93
N ASP A 72 13.18 -9.49 19.04
CA ASP A 72 12.20 -9.86 20.05
C ASP A 72 11.51 -11.18 19.65
N PRO A 73 11.49 -12.22 20.51
CA PRO A 73 10.77 -13.46 20.23
C PRO A 73 9.29 -13.25 19.89
N GLU A 74 8.63 -12.23 20.46
CA GLU A 74 7.23 -11.91 20.20
C GLU A 74 7.00 -11.39 18.77
N PHE A 75 8.06 -10.94 18.07
CA PHE A 75 7.96 -10.53 16.67
C PHE A 75 7.44 -11.68 15.81
N TYR A 76 7.93 -12.90 16.08
CA TYR A 76 7.58 -14.13 15.37
C TYR A 76 6.31 -14.82 15.88
N ASP A 77 5.57 -14.21 16.80
CA ASP A 77 4.25 -14.71 17.24
C ASP A 77 3.13 -14.32 16.26
N HIS A 78 3.38 -14.58 14.97
CA HIS A 78 2.47 -14.39 13.86
C HIS A 78 3.00 -15.12 12.61
N ILE A 79 2.14 -15.46 11.65
CA ILE A 79 2.56 -16.16 10.41
C ILE A 79 3.38 -15.26 9.46
N HIS A 80 2.97 -14.02 9.20
CA HIS A 80 3.66 -13.14 8.24
C HIS A 80 5.17 -12.91 8.51
N PRO A 81 5.64 -12.60 9.74
CA PRO A 81 7.08 -12.48 10.02
C PRO A 81 7.87 -13.77 9.73
N VAL A 82 7.21 -14.92 9.90
CA VAL A 82 7.79 -16.22 9.61
C VAL A 82 7.86 -16.46 8.11
N GLU A 83 6.84 -16.05 7.37
CA GLU A 83 6.84 -16.08 5.90
C GLU A 83 7.92 -15.16 5.32
N ASP A 84 8.06 -13.93 5.82
CA ASP A 84 9.13 -12.99 5.46
C ASP A 84 10.50 -13.64 5.71
N LEU A 85 10.71 -14.27 6.87
CA LEU A 85 11.97 -14.98 7.15
C LEU A 85 12.24 -16.09 6.13
N LEU A 86 11.25 -16.93 5.81
CA LEU A 86 11.42 -18.00 4.82
C LEU A 86 11.69 -17.44 3.41
N ALA A 87 11.02 -16.36 3.03
CA ALA A 87 11.23 -15.68 1.76
C ALA A 87 12.67 -15.13 1.66
N TYR A 88 13.16 -14.49 2.72
CA TYR A 88 14.53 -13.98 2.81
C TYR A 88 15.59 -15.08 2.63
N LEU A 89 15.34 -16.30 3.14
CA LEU A 89 16.25 -17.42 3.00
C LEU A 89 16.40 -17.86 1.54
N GLU A 90 15.34 -17.78 0.75
CA GLU A 90 15.35 -18.12 -0.66
C GLU A 90 15.89 -16.98 -1.52
N ASP A 91 15.53 -15.74 -1.19
CA ASP A 91 16.05 -14.53 -1.81
C ASP A 91 16.19 -13.37 -0.80
N THR A 92 17.43 -12.94 -0.55
CA THR A 92 17.75 -11.84 0.36
C THR A 92 17.08 -10.49 0.01
N SER A 93 16.58 -10.32 -1.22
CA SER A 93 15.81 -9.14 -1.66
C SER A 93 14.29 -9.32 -1.59
N ALA A 94 13.79 -10.49 -1.19
CA ALA A 94 12.35 -10.80 -1.21
C ALA A 94 11.51 -9.82 -0.37
N ASN A 95 12.10 -9.27 0.69
CA ASN A 95 11.44 -8.35 1.62
C ASN A 95 11.95 -6.91 1.46
N ASP A 96 12.52 -6.58 0.30
CA ASP A 96 12.83 -5.19 0.00
C ASP A 96 11.52 -4.39 -0.09
N ASP A 97 11.42 -3.35 0.75
CA ASP A 97 10.30 -2.43 0.66
C ASP A 97 10.28 -1.80 -0.73
N PRO A 98 9.11 -1.72 -1.37
CA PRO A 98 8.99 -1.09 -2.67
C PRO A 98 9.51 0.35 -2.62
N GLU A 99 10.31 0.73 -3.62
CA GLU A 99 10.75 2.11 -3.76
C GLU A 99 9.62 2.97 -4.33
N ASP A 100 9.40 4.14 -3.71
CA ASP A 100 8.49 5.12 -4.27
C ASP A 100 9.14 5.82 -5.47
N ILE A 101 8.77 5.36 -6.66
CA ILE A 101 9.30 5.86 -7.93
C ILE A 101 8.42 6.93 -8.59
N THR A 102 7.31 7.34 -7.97
CA THR A 102 6.32 8.23 -8.60
C THR A 102 6.24 9.63 -8.00
N ILE A 103 7.03 9.96 -6.97
CA ILE A 103 7.21 11.34 -6.54
C ILE A 103 7.76 12.20 -7.70
N GLY A 104 7.19 13.38 -7.89
CA GLY A 104 7.49 14.29 -9.00
C GLY A 104 6.88 13.89 -10.35
N CYS A 105 6.25 12.72 -10.45
CA CYS A 105 5.54 12.34 -11.67
C CYS A 105 4.27 13.17 -11.86
N LYS A 106 4.01 13.51 -13.12
CA LYS A 106 2.81 14.18 -13.60
C LYS A 106 1.81 13.18 -14.16
N PHE A 107 0.54 13.40 -13.84
CA PHE A 107 -0.60 12.56 -14.20
C PHE A 107 -1.71 13.41 -14.79
N ASP A 108 -2.40 12.83 -15.78
CA ASP A 108 -3.55 13.48 -16.40
C ASP A 108 -4.82 13.12 -15.62
N PHE A 109 -5.61 14.11 -15.23
CA PHE A 109 -6.85 13.91 -14.49
C PHE A 109 -8.00 14.54 -15.28
N ASN A 110 -8.54 13.76 -16.22
CA ASN A 110 -9.48 14.24 -17.23
C ASN A 110 -10.93 14.19 -16.75
N ILE A 111 -11.51 15.35 -16.41
CA ILE A 111 -12.86 15.47 -15.84
C ILE A 111 -13.82 16.08 -16.86
N TYR A 112 -15.00 15.49 -17.04
CA TYR A 112 -16.05 16.07 -17.87
C TYR A 112 -16.66 17.32 -17.22
N SER A 113 -16.87 18.37 -18.01
CA SER A 113 -17.58 19.58 -17.61
C SER A 113 -18.79 19.82 -18.51
N SER A 114 -20.00 19.87 -17.95
CA SER A 114 -21.19 20.19 -18.77
C SER A 114 -21.17 21.62 -19.29
N LYS A 115 -20.41 22.53 -18.65
CA LYS A 115 -20.25 23.92 -19.10
C LYS A 115 -19.55 23.99 -20.45
N TRP A 116 -18.58 23.11 -20.69
CA TRP A 116 -17.77 23.08 -21.90
C TRP A 116 -18.15 21.95 -22.87
N GLY A 117 -18.85 20.92 -22.38
CA GLY A 117 -19.32 19.78 -23.19
C GLY A 117 -18.23 18.78 -23.57
N HIS A 118 -17.06 18.84 -22.92
CA HIS A 118 -15.97 17.90 -23.10
C HIS A 118 -15.23 17.65 -21.78
N LYS A 119 -14.26 16.73 -21.81
CA LYS A 119 -13.32 16.53 -20.70
C LYS A 119 -12.24 17.62 -20.74
N ASP A 120 -11.96 18.20 -19.59
CA ASP A 120 -10.83 19.10 -19.35
C ASP A 120 -9.74 18.34 -18.62
N CYS A 121 -8.48 18.61 -18.98
CA CYS A 121 -7.33 17.97 -18.34
C CYS A 121 -6.86 18.81 -17.15
N TYR A 122 -6.90 18.20 -15.96
CA TYR A 122 -6.27 18.71 -14.75
C TYR A 122 -4.93 17.98 -14.60
N GLU A 123 -3.81 18.69 -14.51
CA GLU A 123 -2.53 18.05 -14.26
C GLU A 123 -2.34 17.87 -12.76
N LEU A 124 -2.11 16.63 -12.32
CA LEU A 124 -1.78 16.29 -10.94
C LEU A 124 -0.32 15.88 -10.90
N THR A 125 0.50 16.59 -10.14
CA THR A 125 1.87 16.17 -9.83
C THR A 125 1.91 15.59 -8.43
N ARG A 126 2.41 14.37 -8.28
CA ARG A 126 2.60 13.77 -6.96
C ARG A 126 3.79 14.42 -6.26
N THR A 127 3.59 14.94 -5.06
CA THR A 127 4.61 15.61 -4.23
C THR A 127 4.87 14.81 -2.96
N GLU A 128 5.86 15.24 -2.17
CA GLU A 128 6.20 14.64 -0.87
C GLU A 128 5.05 14.67 0.15
N ASN A 129 4.10 15.61 0.03
CA ASN A 129 2.99 15.77 1.01
C ASN A 129 1.59 15.59 0.41
N GLY A 130 1.46 15.43 -0.91
CA GLY A 130 0.18 15.29 -1.57
C GLY A 130 0.22 15.53 -3.07
N TRP A 131 -0.72 16.32 -3.57
CA TRP A 131 -0.93 16.55 -5.00
C TRP A 131 -0.77 18.04 -5.31
N TYR A 132 0.16 18.37 -6.19
CA TYR A 132 0.18 19.69 -6.81
C TYR A 132 -0.77 19.68 -8.00
N ILE A 133 -1.77 20.53 -7.96
CA ILE A 133 -2.78 20.68 -9.00
C ILE A 133 -2.34 21.82 -9.91
N ASP A 134 -2.42 21.62 -11.22
CA ASP A 134 -2.24 22.66 -12.22
C ASP A 134 -3.37 22.58 -13.26
N VAL A 135 -4.26 23.58 -13.24
CA VAL A 135 -5.39 23.68 -14.17
C VAL A 135 -5.79 25.14 -14.38
N LEU A 136 -5.63 25.64 -15.61
CA LEU A 136 -5.98 27.02 -16.01
C LEU A 136 -5.40 28.09 -15.06
N SER A 137 -6.23 28.65 -14.18
CA SER A 137 -5.87 29.70 -13.21
C SER A 137 -5.75 29.16 -11.78
N TYR A 138 -6.00 27.88 -11.56
CA TYR A 138 -5.91 27.21 -10.27
C TYR A 138 -4.64 26.37 -10.23
N HIS A 139 -3.72 26.77 -9.37
CA HIS A 139 -2.47 26.06 -9.15
C HIS A 139 -2.12 26.07 -7.66
N GLY A 140 -1.62 24.95 -7.16
CA GLY A 140 -1.22 24.84 -5.75
C GLY A 140 -1.19 23.41 -5.24
N GLU A 141 -0.73 23.26 -4.00
CA GLU A 141 -0.57 21.97 -3.34
C GLU A 141 -1.77 21.66 -2.44
N ASP A 142 -2.38 20.51 -2.66
CA ASP A 142 -3.36 19.89 -1.78
C ASP A 142 -2.69 18.74 -1.01
N ARG A 143 -2.65 18.87 0.32
CA ARG A 143 -2.02 17.88 1.21
C ARG A 143 -2.94 16.69 1.45
N ILE A 144 -2.36 15.50 1.62
CA ILE A 144 -3.13 14.25 1.83
C ILE A 144 -3.93 14.22 3.15
N ASP A 145 -3.53 15.03 4.13
CA ASP A 145 -4.14 15.13 5.47
C ASP A 145 -5.18 16.27 5.59
N GLU A 146 -5.42 16.98 4.50
CA GLU A 146 -6.37 18.10 4.42
C GLU A 146 -7.45 17.85 3.35
N GLU A 147 -8.45 18.74 3.32
CA GLU A 147 -9.38 18.80 2.19
C GLU A 147 -8.65 19.33 0.94
N MET A 148 -9.03 18.83 -0.24
CA MET A 148 -8.43 19.19 -1.53
C MET A 148 -8.89 20.59 -1.98
N LYS A 149 -8.38 21.64 -1.33
CA LYS A 149 -8.80 23.03 -1.50
C LYS A 149 -8.64 23.51 -2.94
N VAL A 150 -7.51 23.24 -3.58
CA VAL A 150 -7.21 23.74 -4.92
C VAL A 150 -8.07 23.00 -5.95
N LEU A 151 -8.08 21.67 -5.91
CA LEU A 151 -8.88 20.86 -6.83
C LEU A 151 -10.37 21.16 -6.69
N TYR A 152 -10.88 21.24 -5.45
CA TYR A 152 -12.30 21.54 -5.23
C TYR A 152 -12.66 22.95 -5.66
N SER A 153 -11.78 23.94 -5.46
CA SER A 153 -12.00 25.30 -5.94
C SER A 153 -12.08 25.36 -7.47
N ALA A 154 -11.19 24.64 -8.17
CA ALA A 154 -11.19 24.57 -9.62
C ALA A 154 -12.48 23.92 -10.16
N MET A 155 -12.87 22.76 -9.62
CA MET A 155 -14.11 22.08 -10.02
C MET A 155 -15.37 22.90 -9.70
N THR A 156 -15.40 23.58 -8.55
CA THR A 156 -16.51 24.44 -8.15
C THR A 156 -16.64 25.65 -9.08
N HIS A 157 -15.52 26.26 -9.48
CA HIS A 157 -15.51 27.36 -10.43
C HIS A 157 -16.09 26.95 -11.80
N ASP A 158 -15.77 25.74 -12.25
CA ASP A 158 -16.34 25.19 -13.49
C ASP A 158 -17.73 24.60 -13.31
N SER A 159 -18.31 24.77 -12.12
CA SER A 159 -19.65 24.30 -11.75
C SER A 159 -19.81 22.80 -11.95
N ILE A 160 -18.75 22.02 -11.72
CA ILE A 160 -18.76 20.57 -11.82
C ILE A 160 -19.42 19.99 -10.56
N SER A 161 -20.37 19.08 -10.72
CA SER A 161 -20.94 18.30 -9.63
C SER A 161 -20.07 17.09 -9.35
N PHE A 162 -19.57 16.96 -8.12
CA PHE A 162 -18.67 15.87 -7.75
C PHE A 162 -18.98 15.30 -6.36
N PRO A 163 -18.57 14.04 -6.10
CA PRO A 163 -18.76 13.40 -4.80
C PRO A 163 -17.91 14.07 -3.70
N ARG A 164 -18.43 14.10 -2.47
CA ARG A 164 -17.76 14.78 -1.34
C ARG A 164 -16.42 14.15 -0.94
N ASN A 165 -16.26 12.84 -1.13
CA ASN A 165 -15.13 12.05 -0.63
C ASN A 165 -14.02 11.82 -1.67
N VAL A 166 -13.94 12.63 -2.73
CA VAL A 166 -12.84 12.59 -3.71
C VAL A 166 -11.47 12.69 -3.01
N SER A 167 -11.33 13.57 -2.02
CA SER A 167 -10.11 13.72 -1.22
C SER A 167 -9.63 12.39 -0.61
N SER A 168 -10.53 11.58 -0.06
CA SER A 168 -10.18 10.30 0.55
C SER A 168 -9.59 9.31 -0.46
N PHE A 169 -10.08 9.31 -1.71
CA PHE A 169 -9.54 8.45 -2.76
C PHE A 169 -8.16 8.94 -3.21
N LEU A 170 -7.98 10.25 -3.42
CA LEU A 170 -6.69 10.81 -3.80
C LEU A 170 -5.61 10.61 -2.71
N SER A 171 -5.97 10.74 -1.43
CA SER A 171 -5.07 10.40 -0.33
C SER A 171 -4.73 8.90 -0.31
N SER A 172 -5.71 8.03 -0.56
CA SER A 172 -5.50 6.57 -0.60
C SER A 172 -4.61 6.14 -1.77
N ILE A 173 -4.75 6.77 -2.94
CA ILE A 173 -3.87 6.53 -4.10
C ILE A 173 -2.45 6.97 -3.77
N TRP A 174 -2.29 8.16 -3.17
CA TRP A 174 -0.99 8.67 -2.78
C TRP A 174 -0.27 7.74 -1.78
N ILE A 175 -1.00 7.24 -0.78
CA ILE A 175 -0.46 6.30 0.23
C ILE A 175 -0.09 4.97 -0.43
N GLN A 176 -0.96 4.41 -1.27
CA GLN A 176 -0.67 3.14 -1.95
C GLN A 176 0.54 3.24 -2.88
N ALA A 177 0.70 4.34 -3.60
CA ALA A 177 1.87 4.58 -4.44
C ALA A 177 3.16 4.58 -3.63
N LYS A 178 3.13 5.14 -2.41
CA LYS A 178 4.26 5.15 -1.48
C LYS A 178 4.56 3.79 -0.87
N GLU A 179 3.53 3.13 -0.35
CA GLU A 179 3.70 1.89 0.43
C GLU A 179 3.93 0.66 -0.45
N ASN A 180 3.38 0.66 -1.66
CA ASN A 180 3.47 -0.47 -2.58
C ASN A 180 4.41 -0.22 -3.77
N GLY A 181 5.03 0.97 -3.87
CA GLY A 181 5.93 1.32 -4.96
C GLY A 181 5.28 1.22 -6.33
N LEU A 182 4.04 1.73 -6.44
CA LEU A 182 3.25 1.62 -7.67
C LEU A 182 3.96 2.32 -8.83
N THR A 183 3.82 1.72 -10.01
CA THR A 183 4.26 2.31 -11.28
C THR A 183 3.43 3.55 -11.63
N LYS A 184 3.96 4.38 -12.54
CA LYS A 184 3.23 5.54 -13.05
C LYS A 184 1.91 5.11 -13.71
N GLU A 185 1.92 4.00 -14.42
CA GLU A 185 0.75 3.46 -15.13
C GLU A 185 -0.34 3.03 -14.15
N GLU A 186 0.01 2.34 -13.07
CA GLU A 186 -0.94 1.92 -12.03
C GLU A 186 -1.56 3.14 -11.32
N VAL A 187 -0.74 4.13 -10.96
CA VAL A 187 -1.25 5.37 -10.35
C VAL A 187 -2.18 6.11 -11.32
N GLN A 188 -1.81 6.20 -12.60
CA GLN A 188 -2.64 6.83 -13.63
C GLN A 188 -3.98 6.09 -13.80
N GLU A 189 -4.00 4.76 -13.76
CA GLU A 189 -5.23 3.97 -13.85
C GLU A 189 -6.15 4.23 -12.65
N MET A 190 -5.61 4.29 -11.43
CA MET A 190 -6.39 4.63 -10.25
C MET A 190 -6.96 6.05 -10.31
N LEU A 191 -6.18 7.01 -10.78
CA LEU A 191 -6.62 8.40 -10.98
C LEU A 191 -7.73 8.48 -12.04
N ASN A 192 -7.60 7.75 -13.16
CA ASN A 192 -8.63 7.69 -14.19
C ASN A 192 -9.97 7.22 -13.64
N ARG A 193 -9.98 6.21 -12.76
CA ARG A 193 -11.21 5.72 -12.13
C ARG A 193 -11.90 6.79 -11.27
N VAL A 194 -11.13 7.61 -10.56
CA VAL A 194 -11.69 8.74 -9.78
C VAL A 194 -12.20 9.83 -10.71
N ALA A 195 -11.46 10.18 -11.77
CA ALA A 195 -11.88 11.18 -12.75
C ALA A 195 -13.15 10.77 -13.51
N ASP A 196 -13.29 9.49 -13.85
CA ASP A 196 -14.48 8.94 -14.48
C ASP A 196 -15.68 8.96 -13.53
N TRP A 197 -15.49 8.62 -12.25
CA TRP A 197 -16.56 8.72 -11.25
C TRP A 197 -17.05 10.16 -11.03
N ILE A 198 -16.14 11.13 -11.02
CA ILE A 198 -16.50 12.56 -10.99
C ILE A 198 -17.28 12.92 -12.25
N SER A 199 -16.79 12.51 -13.43
CA SER A 199 -17.44 12.78 -14.71
C SER A 199 -18.85 12.18 -14.78
N GLU A 200 -19.04 10.96 -14.31
CA GLU A 200 -20.34 10.31 -14.21
C GLU A 200 -21.29 11.05 -13.26
N THR A 201 -20.78 11.53 -12.12
CA THR A 201 -21.56 12.33 -11.16
C THR A 201 -22.05 13.62 -11.82
N GLU A 202 -21.17 14.28 -12.56
CA GLU A 202 -21.45 15.51 -13.27
C GLU A 202 -22.46 15.32 -14.42
N ILE A 203 -22.30 14.27 -15.22
CA ILE A 203 -23.21 13.94 -16.33
C ILE A 203 -24.62 13.64 -15.83
N ASN A 204 -24.73 12.96 -14.69
CA ASN A 204 -26.02 12.56 -14.10
C ASN A 204 -26.60 13.61 -13.16
N ALA A 205 -25.96 14.76 -12.97
CA ALA A 205 -26.50 15.84 -12.18
C ALA A 205 -27.81 16.35 -12.82
N PRO A 206 -28.91 16.51 -12.06
CA PRO A 206 -30.21 16.94 -12.59
C PRO A 206 -30.21 18.45 -12.87
N ARG A 207 -29.44 18.84 -13.89
CA ARG A 207 -29.20 20.25 -14.26
C ARG A 207 -30.45 20.96 -14.75
N ASP A 208 -31.44 20.22 -15.21
CA ASP A 208 -32.78 20.71 -15.57
C ASP A 208 -33.54 21.33 -14.39
N ILE A 209 -33.11 21.05 -13.15
CA ILE A 209 -33.71 21.60 -11.91
C ILE A 209 -33.02 22.92 -11.50
N LEU A 210 -31.79 23.17 -11.94
CA LEU A 210 -31.04 24.37 -11.58
C LEU A 210 -31.58 25.55 -12.39
N ILE A 211 -32.18 26.53 -11.69
CA ILE A 211 -32.82 27.74 -12.24
C ILE A 211 -31.78 28.83 -12.49
#